data_AF-A0A660PQ21-F1
#
_entry.id   AF-A0A660PQ21-F1
#
_cell.length_a   1.000
_cell.length_b   1.000
_cell.length_c   1.000
_cell.angle_alpha   90.00
_cell.angle_beta   90.00
_cell.angle_gamma   90.00
#
_symmetry.space_group_name_H-M   'P 1'
#
loop_
_entity.id
_entity.type
_entity.pdbx_description
1 polymer ?
#
loop_
_entity_poly.entity_id
_entity_poly.type
_entity_poly.pdbx_seq_one_letter_code
_entity_poly.pdbx_strand_id
1 'polypeptide(L)'
;MRSYIVLTGIIMLCLASASTADVIVETKTDMEMIGVGKVGMEQIQYIKEDRSYDESTTILQSKMAAMAGGKNMKNIQIVRLDKGIGWTLNPDKKSYSEYSFEQLKSQMARVGMQNKAAAPMGDYEWETEISKDIGTEKIMNFECKGIRAVSVGVNKNDPKDSVFITNEQWFCDELPGGDEFVKFSDKMNEAIGGGKGFMNQMSMNPMLAKFGDQFGKIAEEFEAVEGVPLKTVLIVEGTINPMAEAMGGRELDAEAKAMMEKMGITMPEAAPEGGHHNLISLTSTVTKIEEKSIDDSQYEIPEGYKKQ
;
A
#
# COMPACT_ATOMS: atom_id res chain seq x y z
N MET A 1 -68.38 -35.23 -23.68
CA MET A 1 -67.17 -35.34 -22.83
C MET A 1 -66.12 -34.38 -23.37
N ARG A 2 -65.94 -33.23 -22.74
CA ARG A 2 -64.83 -32.29 -23.02
C ARG A 2 -64.17 -32.01 -21.69
N SER A 3 -62.99 -32.57 -21.50
CA SER A 3 -62.17 -32.41 -20.30
C SER A 3 -61.45 -31.07 -20.38
N TYR A 4 -61.70 -30.19 -19.41
CA TYR A 4 -60.91 -28.99 -19.19
C TYR A 4 -59.72 -29.36 -18.29
N ILE A 5 -58.51 -29.30 -18.84
CA ILE A 5 -57.26 -29.37 -18.08
C ILE A 5 -57.00 -27.97 -17.54
N VAL A 6 -57.08 -27.81 -16.22
CA VAL A 6 -56.67 -26.61 -15.49
C VAL A 6 -55.15 -26.68 -15.34
N LEU A 7 -54.43 -25.81 -16.04
CA LEU A 7 -52.98 -25.66 -15.91
C LEU A 7 -52.69 -24.56 -14.88
N THR A 8 -52.36 -24.95 -13.65
CA THR A 8 -51.94 -24.03 -12.59
C THR A 8 -50.48 -23.64 -12.82
N GLY A 9 -50.23 -22.47 -13.40
CA GLY A 9 -48.90 -21.90 -13.55
C GLY A 9 -48.39 -21.30 -12.24
N ILE A 10 -47.45 -21.97 -11.59
CA ILE A 10 -46.66 -21.41 -10.47
C ILE A 10 -45.59 -20.51 -11.09
N ILE A 11 -45.78 -19.20 -11.02
CA ILE A 11 -44.73 -18.21 -11.30
C ILE A 11 -43.85 -18.14 -10.05
N MET A 12 -42.73 -18.85 -10.07
CA MET A 12 -41.69 -18.75 -9.05
C MET A 12 -40.84 -17.52 -9.37
N LEU A 13 -41.21 -16.39 -8.77
CA LEU A 13 -40.45 -15.14 -8.82
C LEU A 13 -39.17 -15.35 -7.98
N CYS A 14 -38.13 -15.91 -8.59
CA CYS A 14 -36.78 -15.87 -8.03
C CYS A 14 -36.32 -14.41 -8.05
N LEU A 15 -36.64 -13.67 -7.00
CA LEU A 15 -35.88 -12.49 -6.59
C LEU A 15 -34.46 -13.00 -6.29
N ALA A 16 -33.64 -13.08 -7.34
CA ALA A 16 -32.21 -13.09 -7.16
C ALA A 16 -31.87 -11.75 -6.51
N SER A 17 -31.86 -11.75 -5.18
CA SER A 17 -31.10 -10.75 -4.43
C SER A 17 -29.69 -10.87 -4.99
N ALA A 18 -29.31 -9.97 -5.88
CA ALA A 18 -27.92 -9.71 -6.17
C ALA A 18 -27.35 -9.21 -4.84
N SER A 19 -26.95 -10.17 -4.00
CA SER A 19 -26.24 -9.91 -2.77
C SER A 19 -24.92 -9.30 -3.22
N THR A 20 -24.81 -7.98 -3.12
CA THR A 20 -23.52 -7.29 -3.16
C THR A 20 -22.70 -7.91 -2.04
N ALA A 21 -21.76 -8.79 -2.41
CA ALA A 21 -20.97 -9.49 -1.42
C ALA A 21 -19.93 -8.50 -0.88
N ASP A 22 -20.07 -8.14 0.38
CA ASP A 22 -19.05 -7.33 1.04
C ASP A 22 -17.79 -8.20 1.24
N VAL A 23 -16.63 -7.56 1.28
CA VAL A 23 -15.34 -8.25 1.26
C VAL A 23 -14.52 -7.87 2.47
N ILE A 24 -13.93 -8.87 3.10
CA ILE A 24 -12.96 -8.69 4.17
C ILE A 24 -11.59 -9.11 3.65
N VAL A 25 -10.61 -8.21 3.73
CA VAL A 25 -9.22 -8.45 3.34
C VAL A 25 -8.33 -8.20 4.54
N GLU A 26 -7.49 -9.18 4.90
CA GLU A 26 -6.44 -9.00 5.90
C GLU A 26 -5.09 -9.03 5.19
N THR A 27 -4.25 -8.04 5.47
CA THR A 27 -2.93 -7.87 4.87
C THR A 27 -1.89 -7.71 5.95
N LYS A 28 -0.76 -8.42 5.79
CA LYS A 28 0.43 -8.22 6.60
C LYS A 28 1.51 -7.60 5.74
N THR A 29 2.11 -6.51 6.22
CA THR A 29 3.24 -5.85 5.58
C THR A 29 4.42 -5.80 6.53
N ASP A 30 5.55 -6.33 6.11
CA ASP A 30 6.83 -6.18 6.77
C ASP A 30 7.67 -5.19 5.97
N MET A 31 8.18 -4.15 6.61
CA MET A 31 8.99 -3.11 6.01
C MET A 31 10.30 -2.96 6.78
N GLU A 32 11.40 -2.80 6.08
CA GLU A 32 12.69 -2.42 6.63
C GLU A 32 13.16 -1.18 5.90
N MET A 33 13.47 -0.12 6.65
CA MET A 33 13.99 1.12 6.07
C MET A 33 15.30 1.50 6.76
N ILE A 34 16.25 1.98 5.96
CA ILE A 34 17.50 2.53 6.46
C ILE A 34 17.22 3.65 7.49
N GLY A 35 17.88 3.59 8.64
CA GLY A 35 17.71 4.55 9.74
C GLY A 35 16.43 4.40 10.59
N VAL A 36 15.39 3.71 10.12
CA VAL A 36 14.16 3.45 10.91
C VAL A 36 14.13 2.01 11.44
N GLY A 37 14.77 1.08 10.74
CA GLY A 37 14.78 -0.34 11.07
C GLY A 37 13.52 -1.05 10.57
N LYS A 38 13.16 -2.15 11.24
CA LYS A 38 12.02 -3.00 10.87
C LYS A 38 10.71 -2.51 11.48
N VAL A 39 9.69 -2.43 10.65
CA VAL A 39 8.32 -2.05 11.01
C VAL A 39 7.38 -3.09 10.41
N GLY A 40 6.57 -3.70 11.26
CA GLY A 40 5.45 -4.54 10.82
C GLY A 40 4.17 -3.71 10.74
N MET A 41 3.26 -4.10 9.87
CA MET A 41 1.92 -3.55 9.77
C MET A 41 0.93 -4.68 9.54
N GLU A 42 -0.11 -4.72 10.35
CA GLU A 42 -1.26 -5.59 10.15
C GLU A 42 -2.45 -4.71 9.77
N GLN A 43 -3.19 -5.11 8.73
CA GLN A 43 -4.26 -4.31 8.16
C GLN A 43 -5.49 -5.18 7.93
N ILE A 44 -6.65 -4.66 8.30
CA ILE A 44 -7.95 -5.27 8.06
C ILE A 44 -8.79 -4.27 7.27
N GLN A 45 -9.31 -4.69 6.13
CA GLN A 45 -10.19 -3.90 5.28
C GLN A 45 -11.55 -4.56 5.18
N TYR A 46 -12.59 -3.75 5.31
CA TYR A 46 -13.96 -4.08 4.95
C TYR A 46 -14.33 -3.22 3.76
N ILE A 47 -14.78 -3.84 2.68
CA ILE A 47 -15.07 -3.15 1.43
C ILE A 47 -16.48 -3.51 0.99
N LYS A 48 -17.22 -2.47 0.65
CA LYS A 48 -18.52 -2.52 0.01
C LYS A 48 -18.56 -1.42 -1.05
N GLU A 49 -19.35 -1.60 -2.08
CA GLU A 49 -19.33 -0.84 -3.34
C GLU A 49 -19.11 0.67 -3.18
N ASP A 50 -19.71 1.29 -2.17
CA ASP A 50 -19.70 2.73 -1.90
C ASP A 50 -18.98 3.12 -0.60
N ARG A 51 -18.37 2.18 0.12
CA ARG A 51 -17.79 2.43 1.44
C ARG A 51 -16.67 1.46 1.80
N SER A 52 -15.69 1.95 2.54
CA SER A 52 -14.66 1.11 3.12
C SER A 52 -14.36 1.46 4.56
N TYR A 53 -13.95 0.46 5.31
CA TYR A 53 -13.32 0.58 6.62
C TYR A 53 -11.93 -0.04 6.49
N ASP A 54 -10.92 0.67 6.98
CA ASP A 54 -9.53 0.25 6.94
C ASP A 54 -8.95 0.45 8.34
N GLU A 55 -8.60 -0.64 9.00
CA GLU A 55 -7.88 -0.60 10.25
C GLU A 55 -6.45 -1.07 10.03
N SER A 56 -5.50 -0.20 10.34
CA SER A 56 -4.08 -0.49 10.30
C SER A 56 -3.50 -0.46 11.71
N THR A 57 -2.68 -1.45 12.04
CA THR A 57 -1.90 -1.52 13.27
C THR A 57 -0.43 -1.58 12.91
N THR A 58 0.29 -0.50 13.19
CA THR A 58 1.74 -0.44 13.04
C THR A 58 2.42 -1.07 14.26
N ILE A 59 3.16 -2.13 14.02
CA ILE A 59 3.98 -2.87 14.97
C ILE A 59 5.41 -2.37 14.82
N LEU A 60 5.80 -1.41 15.67
CA LEU A 60 7.19 -0.99 15.75
C LEU A 60 8.01 -2.14 16.33
N GLN A 61 8.97 -2.66 15.59
CA GLN A 61 9.94 -3.59 16.15
C GLN A 61 11.06 -2.77 16.83
N SER A 62 11.65 -3.28 17.92
CA SER A 62 12.84 -2.72 18.61
C SER A 62 12.64 -1.52 19.56
N LYS A 63 13.77 -0.88 19.95
CA LYS A 63 13.89 0.26 20.88
C LYS A 63 13.00 1.45 20.53
N MET A 64 12.63 1.61 19.25
CA MET A 64 11.68 2.64 18.81
C MET A 64 10.29 2.42 19.41
N ALA A 65 9.85 1.16 19.57
CA ALA A 65 8.64 0.82 20.30
C ALA A 65 8.73 1.26 21.76
N ALA A 66 9.87 1.02 22.43
CA ALA A 66 10.07 1.45 23.82
C ALA A 66 10.01 2.99 23.96
N MET A 67 10.56 3.73 23.00
CA MET A 67 10.47 5.20 22.96
C MET A 67 9.05 5.72 22.70
N ALA A 68 8.25 4.99 21.92
CA ALA A 68 6.83 5.27 21.67
C ALA A 68 5.91 4.77 22.81
N GLY A 69 6.46 4.39 23.97
CA GLY A 69 5.69 3.91 25.12
C GLY A 69 5.23 2.46 25.01
N GLY A 70 5.83 1.69 24.12
CA GLY A 70 5.62 0.24 23.94
C GLY A 70 4.30 -0.13 23.27
N LYS A 71 3.55 0.83 22.74
CA LYS A 71 2.22 0.59 22.16
C LYS A 71 2.30 0.54 20.65
N ASN A 72 1.64 -0.46 20.07
CA ASN A 72 1.33 -0.46 18.64
C ASN A 72 0.44 0.74 18.32
N MET A 73 0.67 1.36 17.17
CA MET A 73 -0.14 2.50 16.74
C MET A 73 -1.28 1.98 15.89
N LYS A 74 -2.52 2.18 16.35
CA LYS A 74 -3.72 1.84 15.58
C LYS A 74 -4.27 3.09 14.91
N ASN A 75 -4.55 2.99 13.62
CA ASN A 75 -5.20 4.03 12.85
C ASN A 75 -6.33 3.41 12.04
N ILE A 76 -7.52 4.02 12.14
CA ILE A 76 -8.70 3.57 11.40
C ILE A 76 -9.07 4.65 10.39
N GLN A 77 -9.33 4.26 9.15
CA GLN A 77 -9.87 5.12 8.11
C GLN A 77 -11.19 4.55 7.63
N ILE A 78 -12.18 5.42 7.47
CA ILE A 78 -13.49 5.06 6.93
C ILE A 78 -13.77 5.97 5.76
N VAL A 79 -14.09 5.42 4.60
CA VAL A 79 -14.44 6.17 3.39
C VAL A 79 -15.90 5.92 3.07
N ARG A 80 -16.62 6.99 2.74
CA ARG A 80 -18.02 6.97 2.32
C ARG A 80 -18.17 7.70 1.00
N LEU A 81 -18.10 6.92 -0.08
CA LEU A 81 -18.23 7.43 -1.45
C LEU A 81 -19.63 8.02 -1.67
N ASP A 82 -20.66 7.38 -1.12
CA ASP A 82 -22.04 7.86 -1.13
C ASP A 82 -22.22 9.22 -0.45
N LYS A 83 -21.38 9.54 0.54
CA LYS A 83 -21.41 10.81 1.29
C LYS A 83 -20.35 11.82 0.80
N GLY A 84 -19.41 11.41 -0.04
CA GLY A 84 -18.32 12.28 -0.51
C GLY A 84 -17.28 12.65 0.55
N ILE A 85 -17.14 11.81 1.60
CA ILE A 85 -16.31 12.09 2.77
C ILE A 85 -15.48 10.87 3.19
N GLY A 86 -14.43 11.14 3.94
CA GLY A 86 -13.73 10.14 4.73
C GLY A 86 -13.42 10.63 6.14
N TRP A 87 -13.19 9.69 7.03
CA TRP A 87 -12.82 9.93 8.41
C TRP A 87 -11.50 9.23 8.73
N THR A 88 -10.67 9.88 9.53
CA THR A 88 -9.50 9.27 10.16
C THR A 88 -9.73 9.26 11.66
N LEU A 89 -9.76 8.07 12.25
CA LEU A 89 -10.10 7.83 13.64
C LEU A 89 -8.81 7.51 14.41
N ASN A 90 -8.67 8.15 15.57
CA ASN A 90 -7.66 7.83 16.57
C ASN A 90 -8.33 7.08 17.74
N PRO A 91 -8.13 5.75 17.85
CA PRO A 91 -8.82 4.94 18.85
C PRO A 91 -8.42 5.28 20.29
N ASP A 92 -7.14 5.58 20.52
CA ASP A 92 -6.62 5.91 21.85
C ASP A 92 -7.27 7.17 22.43
N LYS A 93 -7.53 8.15 21.56
CA LYS A 93 -8.14 9.43 21.95
C LYS A 93 -9.65 9.47 21.80
N LYS A 94 -10.27 8.42 21.21
CA LYS A 94 -11.67 8.40 20.80
C LYS A 94 -12.05 9.67 20.05
N SER A 95 -11.27 9.99 19.03
CA SER A 95 -11.44 11.22 18.26
C SER A 95 -11.29 10.96 16.78
N TYR A 96 -11.93 11.77 15.95
CA TYR A 96 -11.83 11.65 14.49
C TYR A 96 -11.61 13.01 13.83
N SER A 97 -10.95 12.99 12.68
CA SER A 97 -10.99 14.08 11.70
C SER A 97 -11.84 13.65 10.52
N GLU A 98 -12.47 14.62 9.87
CA GLU A 98 -13.28 14.43 8.66
C GLU A 98 -12.63 15.20 7.53
N TYR A 99 -12.60 14.60 6.35
CA TYR A 99 -12.18 15.26 5.12
C TYR A 99 -13.20 15.00 4.01
N SER A 100 -13.43 15.99 3.15
CA SER A 100 -14.17 15.81 1.90
C SER A 100 -13.24 15.35 0.78
N PHE A 101 -13.79 14.76 -0.27
CA PHE A 101 -12.99 14.41 -1.45
C PHE A 101 -12.39 15.62 -2.17
N GLU A 102 -13.02 16.79 -2.08
CA GLU A 102 -12.43 18.04 -2.58
C GLU A 102 -11.23 18.47 -1.74
N GLN A 103 -11.29 18.33 -0.41
CA GLN A 103 -10.13 18.55 0.45
C GLN A 103 -9.02 17.56 0.12
N LEU A 104 -9.36 16.28 -0.05
CA LEU A 104 -8.41 15.25 -0.45
C LEU A 104 -7.75 15.59 -1.80
N LYS A 105 -8.52 15.95 -2.84
CA LYS A 105 -8.03 16.43 -4.14
C LYS A 105 -7.06 17.59 -4.00
N SER A 106 -7.42 18.60 -3.20
CA SER A 106 -6.58 19.77 -2.99
C SER A 106 -5.27 19.42 -2.28
N GLN A 107 -5.34 18.53 -1.27
CA GLN A 107 -4.18 18.03 -0.55
C GLN A 107 -3.28 17.23 -1.49
N MET A 108 -3.87 16.42 -2.36
CA MET A 108 -3.16 15.62 -3.36
C MET A 108 -2.46 16.48 -4.40
N ALA A 109 -3.14 17.49 -4.95
CA ALA A 109 -2.52 18.46 -5.85
C ALA A 109 -1.34 19.18 -5.17
N ARG A 110 -1.48 19.53 -3.89
CA ARG A 110 -0.41 20.16 -3.11
C ARG A 110 0.78 19.22 -2.90
N VAL A 111 0.54 17.97 -2.51
CA VAL A 111 1.61 16.97 -2.34
C VAL A 111 2.29 16.69 -3.69
N GLY A 112 1.54 16.57 -4.78
CA GLY A 112 2.09 16.41 -6.12
C GLY A 112 2.98 17.58 -6.54
N MET A 113 2.58 18.83 -6.24
CA MET A 113 3.43 20.01 -6.46
C MET A 113 4.69 20.01 -5.58
N GLN A 114 4.58 19.60 -4.31
CA GLN A 114 5.72 19.50 -3.39
C GLN A 114 6.71 18.43 -3.83
N ASN A 115 6.23 17.28 -4.29
CA ASN A 115 7.08 16.20 -4.81
C ASN A 115 7.77 16.61 -6.11
N LYS A 116 7.10 17.36 -7.00
CA LYS A 116 7.74 17.97 -8.18
C LYS A 116 8.77 19.04 -7.84
N ALA A 117 8.62 19.71 -6.69
CA ALA A 117 9.57 20.71 -6.20
C ALA A 117 10.73 20.08 -5.41
N ALA A 118 10.61 18.81 -4.98
CA ALA A 118 11.72 18.08 -4.40
C ALA A 118 12.74 17.78 -5.50
N ALA A 119 14.00 18.16 -5.28
CA ALA A 119 15.06 17.84 -6.23
C ALA A 119 15.14 16.31 -6.42
N PRO A 120 15.26 15.80 -7.66
CA PRO A 120 15.49 14.39 -7.89
C PRO A 120 16.79 13.99 -7.16
N MET A 121 16.83 12.78 -6.59
CA MET A 121 18.14 12.21 -6.20
C MET A 121 18.80 11.86 -7.52
N GLY A 122 19.81 12.63 -7.92
CA GLY A 122 20.58 12.34 -9.14
C GLY A 122 19.81 12.49 -10.46
N ASP A 123 20.58 12.58 -11.54
CA ASP A 123 20.07 12.39 -12.89
C ASP A 123 20.48 10.98 -13.31
N TYR A 124 19.61 10.00 -13.10
CA TYR A 124 19.88 8.59 -13.37
C TYR A 124 19.48 8.22 -14.79
N GLU A 125 20.34 7.45 -15.45
CA GLU A 125 19.98 6.67 -16.64
C GLU A 125 19.51 5.28 -16.21
N TRP A 126 18.33 4.87 -16.66
CA TRP A 126 17.65 3.67 -16.19
C TRP A 126 17.61 2.59 -17.27
N GLU A 127 17.96 1.37 -16.87
CA GLU A 127 17.65 0.14 -17.59
C GLU A 127 16.60 -0.64 -16.79
N THR A 128 15.68 -1.31 -17.48
CA THR A 128 14.58 -2.04 -16.85
C THR A 128 14.33 -3.35 -17.55
N GLU A 129 14.33 -4.43 -16.80
CA GLU A 129 13.99 -5.77 -17.25
C GLU A 129 12.68 -6.20 -16.59
N ILE A 130 11.73 -6.69 -17.40
CA ILE A 130 10.45 -7.22 -16.94
C ILE A 130 10.40 -8.72 -17.26
N SER A 131 10.31 -9.52 -16.21
CA SER A 131 10.10 -10.97 -16.27
C SER A 131 8.64 -11.27 -15.99
N LYS A 132 7.88 -11.60 -17.05
CA LYS A 132 6.42 -11.86 -16.98
C LYS A 132 6.05 -13.25 -16.44
N ASP A 133 7.04 -14.07 -16.13
CA ASP A 133 6.87 -15.37 -15.48
C ASP A 133 8.12 -15.69 -14.65
N ILE A 134 8.01 -15.52 -13.34
CA ILE A 134 9.02 -15.97 -12.37
C ILE A 134 8.58 -17.24 -11.62
N GLY A 135 7.54 -17.93 -12.13
CA GLY A 135 6.98 -19.15 -11.57
C GLY A 135 5.65 -18.94 -10.85
N THR A 136 5.24 -19.97 -10.11
CA THR A 136 3.98 -20.01 -9.37
C THR A 136 4.23 -20.09 -7.86
N GLU A 137 3.50 -19.30 -7.08
CA GLU A 137 3.48 -19.36 -5.62
C GLU A 137 2.06 -19.62 -5.13
N LYS A 138 1.91 -20.48 -4.13
CA LYS A 138 0.62 -20.70 -3.48
C LYS A 138 0.48 -19.71 -2.33
N ILE A 139 -0.44 -18.76 -2.46
CA ILE A 139 -0.76 -17.77 -1.42
C ILE A 139 -2.15 -18.10 -0.89
N MET A 140 -2.22 -18.41 0.41
CA MET A 140 -3.40 -19.07 1.02
C MET A 140 -3.73 -20.38 0.28
N ASN A 141 -4.86 -20.42 -0.44
CA ASN A 141 -5.31 -21.54 -1.26
C ASN A 141 -5.35 -21.23 -2.76
N PHE A 142 -4.83 -20.06 -3.18
CA PHE A 142 -4.81 -19.62 -4.56
C PHE A 142 -3.44 -19.89 -5.19
N GLU A 143 -3.44 -20.34 -6.43
CA GLU A 143 -2.23 -20.43 -7.25
C GLU A 143 -2.01 -19.08 -7.94
N CYS A 144 -0.85 -18.49 -7.72
CA CYS A 144 -0.55 -17.14 -8.16
C CYS A 144 0.67 -17.14 -9.07
N LYS A 145 0.62 -16.38 -10.17
CA LYS A 145 1.71 -16.22 -11.13
C LYS A 145 2.55 -15.02 -10.74
N GLY A 146 3.86 -15.22 -10.68
CA GLY A 146 4.80 -14.17 -10.31
C GLY A 146 5.28 -13.39 -11.53
N ILE A 147 5.38 -12.08 -11.35
CA ILE A 147 6.02 -11.15 -12.30
C ILE A 147 7.05 -10.32 -11.53
N ARG A 148 8.17 -10.03 -12.17
CA ARG A 148 9.26 -9.24 -11.59
C ARG A 148 9.70 -8.13 -12.54
N ALA A 149 9.84 -6.93 -12.01
CA ALA A 149 10.59 -5.85 -12.61
C ALA A 149 11.90 -5.62 -11.86
N VAL A 150 13.01 -5.57 -12.58
CA VAL A 150 14.31 -5.16 -12.05
C VAL A 150 14.75 -3.91 -12.81
N SER A 151 15.01 -2.83 -12.09
CA SER A 151 15.49 -1.57 -12.66
C SER A 151 16.85 -1.20 -12.08
N VAL A 152 17.78 -0.81 -12.93
CA VAL A 152 19.10 -0.33 -12.55
C VAL A 152 19.23 1.11 -13.03
N GLY A 153 19.43 2.02 -12.09
CA GLY A 153 19.70 3.44 -12.36
C GLY A 153 21.16 3.74 -12.10
N VAL A 154 21.87 4.34 -13.06
CA VAL A 154 23.25 4.82 -12.89
C VAL A 154 23.28 6.34 -13.05
N ASN A 155 23.87 7.06 -12.08
CA ASN A 155 23.89 8.52 -12.10
C ASN A 155 24.80 9.01 -13.22
N LYS A 156 24.29 9.89 -14.07
CA LYS A 156 25.03 10.44 -15.23
C LYS A 156 26.23 11.28 -14.82
N ASN A 157 26.21 11.84 -13.61
CA ASN A 157 27.28 12.70 -13.10
C ASN A 157 28.28 11.94 -12.21
N ASP A 158 27.90 10.78 -11.67
CA ASP A 158 28.77 9.91 -10.89
C ASP A 158 28.42 8.43 -11.14
N PRO A 159 29.12 7.73 -12.06
CA PRO A 159 28.82 6.33 -12.37
C PRO A 159 28.97 5.35 -11.19
N LYS A 160 29.54 5.78 -10.05
CA LYS A 160 29.61 4.96 -8.83
C LYS A 160 28.34 5.04 -8.01
N ASP A 161 27.49 6.04 -8.27
CA ASP A 161 26.17 6.19 -7.69
C ASP A 161 25.15 5.44 -8.54
N SER A 162 24.64 4.34 -7.98
CA SER A 162 23.67 3.49 -8.64
C SER A 162 22.58 3.06 -7.68
N VAL A 163 21.39 2.88 -8.22
CA VAL A 163 20.18 2.48 -7.52
C VAL A 163 19.59 1.25 -8.20
N PHE A 164 19.16 0.29 -7.40
CA PHE A 164 18.56 -0.96 -7.86
C PHE A 164 17.15 -1.05 -7.28
N ILE A 165 16.16 -1.24 -8.13
CA ILE A 165 14.76 -1.40 -7.73
C ILE A 165 14.30 -2.76 -8.22
N THR A 166 13.92 -3.62 -7.29
CA THR A 166 13.25 -4.90 -7.59
C THR A 166 11.81 -4.83 -7.11
N ASN A 167 10.85 -5.03 -8.01
CA ASN A 167 9.43 -5.14 -7.69
C ASN A 167 8.92 -6.50 -8.18
N GLU A 168 8.51 -7.37 -7.26
CA GLU A 168 7.86 -8.63 -7.57
C GLU A 168 6.42 -8.58 -7.13
N GLN A 169 5.51 -9.03 -7.99
CA GLN A 169 4.10 -9.17 -7.67
C GLN A 169 3.60 -10.55 -8.06
N TRP A 170 2.77 -11.13 -7.19
CA TRP A 170 2.18 -12.44 -7.37
C TRP A 170 0.67 -12.28 -7.57
N PHE A 171 0.25 -12.42 -8.82
CA PHE A 171 -1.12 -12.21 -9.26
C PHE A 171 -1.89 -13.52 -9.22
N CYS A 172 -3.10 -13.48 -8.65
CA CYS A 172 -3.97 -14.63 -8.59
C CYS A 172 -5.28 -14.31 -9.30
N ASP A 173 -5.78 -15.29 -10.03
CA ASP A 173 -7.05 -15.22 -10.74
C ASP A 173 -8.21 -15.54 -9.77
N GLU A 174 -9.41 -15.00 -10.05
CA GLU A 174 -10.67 -15.36 -9.39
C GLU A 174 -10.64 -15.34 -7.84
N LEU A 175 -10.57 -14.14 -7.27
CA LEU A 175 -10.67 -13.94 -5.82
C LEU A 175 -12.12 -13.77 -5.35
N PRO A 176 -12.49 -14.30 -4.17
CA PRO A 176 -13.76 -13.97 -3.53
C PRO A 176 -13.90 -12.45 -3.36
N GLY A 177 -14.97 -11.86 -3.90
CA GLY A 177 -15.21 -10.43 -3.78
C GLY A 177 -14.31 -9.55 -4.65
N GLY A 178 -13.52 -10.11 -5.58
CA GLY A 178 -12.64 -9.34 -6.46
C GLY A 178 -13.36 -8.22 -7.23
N ASP A 179 -14.57 -8.49 -7.71
CA ASP A 179 -15.42 -7.49 -8.39
C ASP A 179 -15.76 -6.30 -7.49
N GLU A 180 -16.01 -6.54 -6.21
CA GLU A 180 -16.37 -5.48 -5.27
C GLU A 180 -15.18 -4.58 -4.96
N PHE A 181 -13.99 -5.17 -4.83
CA PHE A 181 -12.73 -4.43 -4.71
C PHE A 181 -12.49 -3.54 -5.93
N VAL A 182 -12.65 -4.09 -7.14
CA VAL A 182 -12.47 -3.33 -8.40
C VAL A 182 -13.48 -2.19 -8.49
N LYS A 183 -14.76 -2.43 -8.21
CA LYS A 183 -15.80 -1.38 -8.23
C LYS A 183 -15.53 -0.26 -7.23
N PHE A 184 -15.18 -0.59 -6.00
CA PHE A 184 -14.86 0.40 -4.98
C PHE A 184 -13.64 1.24 -5.41
N SER A 185 -12.58 0.59 -5.89
CA SER A 185 -11.37 1.26 -6.39
C SER A 185 -11.67 2.20 -7.57
N ASP A 186 -12.44 1.75 -8.55
CA ASP A 186 -12.85 2.56 -9.71
C ASP A 186 -13.66 3.79 -9.28
N LYS A 187 -14.67 3.62 -8.41
CA LYS A 187 -15.46 4.75 -7.89
C LYS A 187 -14.65 5.70 -7.03
N MET A 188 -13.71 5.20 -6.23
CA MET A 188 -12.82 6.03 -5.43
C MET A 188 -11.94 6.88 -6.35
N ASN A 189 -11.33 6.27 -7.38
CA ASN A 189 -10.52 6.97 -8.38
C ASN A 189 -11.33 8.07 -9.10
N GLU A 190 -12.55 7.76 -9.53
CA GLU A 190 -13.47 8.73 -10.12
C GLU A 190 -13.78 9.88 -9.15
N ALA A 191 -14.14 9.54 -7.90
CA ALA A 191 -14.52 10.52 -6.88
C ALA A 191 -13.38 11.49 -6.56
N ILE A 192 -12.14 11.03 -6.57
CA ILE A 192 -10.94 11.85 -6.31
C ILE A 192 -10.32 12.43 -7.59
N GLY A 193 -10.90 12.21 -8.76
CA GLY A 193 -10.42 12.75 -10.04
C GLY A 193 -9.05 12.21 -10.47
N GLY A 194 -8.65 11.04 -9.95
CA GLY A 194 -7.43 10.34 -10.31
C GLY A 194 -7.68 9.37 -11.47
N GLY A 195 -6.77 9.33 -12.45
CA GLY A 195 -6.76 8.24 -13.43
C GLY A 195 -6.45 6.89 -12.77
N LYS A 196 -6.71 5.78 -13.49
CA LYS A 196 -6.25 4.44 -13.07
C LYS A 196 -4.74 4.51 -12.80
N GLY A 197 -4.30 4.06 -11.62
CA GLY A 197 -2.89 4.13 -11.18
C GLY A 197 -2.55 5.26 -10.19
N PHE A 198 -3.42 6.26 -10.03
CA PHE A 198 -3.15 7.42 -9.16
C PHE A 198 -2.98 7.07 -7.66
N MET A 199 -3.74 6.10 -7.15
CA MET A 199 -3.62 5.65 -5.75
C MET A 199 -2.34 4.85 -5.48
N ASN A 200 -1.83 4.09 -6.46
CA ASN A 200 -0.55 3.38 -6.35
C ASN A 200 0.64 4.34 -6.28
N GLN A 201 0.53 5.52 -6.90
CA GLN A 201 1.56 6.55 -6.86
C GLN A 201 1.57 7.33 -5.53
N MET A 202 0.43 7.44 -4.85
CA MET A 202 0.28 8.31 -3.67
C MET A 202 0.67 7.63 -2.35
N SER A 203 0.57 6.30 -2.27
CA SER A 203 0.96 5.54 -1.07
C SER A 203 2.48 5.36 -0.92
N MET A 204 3.26 5.76 -1.92
CA MET A 204 4.71 5.61 -1.88
C MET A 204 5.35 6.72 -1.05
N ASN A 205 6.21 6.31 -0.11
CA ASN A 205 7.06 7.16 0.72
C ASN A 205 7.66 8.32 -0.11
N PRO A 206 7.72 9.58 0.41
CA PRO A 206 8.38 10.70 -0.28
C PRO A 206 9.79 10.40 -0.80
N MET A 207 10.50 9.45 -0.19
CA MET A 207 11.78 8.94 -0.69
C MET A 207 11.62 8.23 -2.06
N LEU A 208 10.61 7.39 -2.19
CA LEU A 208 10.30 6.64 -3.42
C LEU A 208 9.71 7.53 -4.51
N ALA A 209 9.04 8.63 -4.13
CA ALA A 209 8.54 9.61 -5.09
C ALA A 209 9.64 10.19 -5.99
N LYS A 210 10.90 10.19 -5.52
CA LYS A 210 12.06 10.63 -6.32
C LYS A 210 12.40 9.68 -7.47
N PHE A 211 11.96 8.43 -7.40
CA PHE A 211 12.06 7.43 -8.46
C PHE A 211 10.71 7.27 -9.20
N GLY A 212 9.80 8.24 -9.04
CA GLY A 212 8.40 8.15 -9.46
C GLY A 212 8.21 7.81 -10.94
N ASP A 213 9.04 8.36 -11.83
CA ASP A 213 8.96 8.04 -13.26
C ASP A 213 9.29 6.57 -13.55
N GLN A 214 10.26 6.01 -12.81
CA GLN A 214 10.64 4.60 -12.96
C GLN A 214 9.57 3.68 -12.37
N PHE A 215 9.02 4.02 -11.22
CA PHE A 215 7.87 3.30 -10.66
C PHE A 215 6.62 3.39 -11.56
N GLY A 216 6.42 4.51 -12.24
CA GLY A 216 5.35 4.67 -13.24
C GLY A 216 5.49 3.67 -14.39
N LYS A 217 6.69 3.53 -14.97
CA LYS A 217 6.96 2.53 -16.01
C LYS A 217 6.74 1.09 -15.54
N ILE A 218 7.19 0.76 -14.32
CA ILE A 218 6.96 -0.56 -13.73
C ILE A 218 5.46 -0.81 -13.54
N ALA A 219 4.72 0.20 -13.06
CA ALA A 219 3.29 0.11 -12.84
C ALA A 219 2.53 -0.11 -14.17
N GLU A 220 2.87 0.60 -15.24
CA GLU A 220 2.26 0.41 -16.57
C GLU A 220 2.39 -1.04 -17.08
N GLU A 221 3.54 -1.67 -16.89
CA GLU A 221 3.75 -3.08 -17.29
C GLU A 221 2.94 -4.06 -16.43
N PHE A 222 2.69 -3.72 -15.16
CA PHE A 222 1.97 -4.56 -14.22
C PHE A 222 0.45 -4.37 -14.33
N GLU A 223 -0.03 -3.20 -14.76
CA GLU A 223 -1.45 -2.95 -15.08
C GLU A 223 -1.95 -3.82 -16.24
N ALA A 224 -1.05 -4.28 -17.12
CA ALA A 224 -1.39 -5.19 -18.22
C ALA A 224 -1.59 -6.64 -17.77
N VAL A 225 -1.39 -6.95 -16.50
CA VAL A 225 -1.45 -8.31 -15.95
C VAL A 225 -2.85 -8.57 -15.41
N GLU A 226 -3.46 -9.65 -15.85
CA GLU A 226 -4.75 -10.10 -15.32
C GLU A 226 -4.62 -10.63 -13.89
N GLY A 227 -5.67 -10.44 -13.09
CA GLY A 227 -5.73 -10.87 -11.70
C GLY A 227 -5.44 -9.76 -10.70
N VAL A 228 -5.34 -10.13 -9.43
CA VAL A 228 -5.09 -9.21 -8.32
C VAL A 228 -3.81 -9.63 -7.60
N PRO A 229 -2.88 -8.70 -7.30
CA PRO A 229 -1.65 -9.05 -6.60
C PRO A 229 -1.96 -9.37 -5.13
N LEU A 230 -1.74 -10.62 -4.72
CA LEU A 230 -1.88 -11.04 -3.31
C LEU A 230 -0.57 -10.92 -2.52
N LYS A 231 0.56 -10.76 -3.20
CA LYS A 231 1.85 -10.51 -2.58
C LYS A 231 2.67 -9.55 -3.42
N THR A 232 3.25 -8.55 -2.77
CA THR A 232 4.17 -7.59 -3.38
C THR A 232 5.46 -7.58 -2.58
N VAL A 233 6.59 -7.72 -3.29
CA VAL A 233 7.94 -7.56 -2.73
C VAL A 233 8.57 -6.38 -3.44
N LEU A 234 8.92 -5.34 -2.69
CA LEU A 234 9.66 -4.19 -3.20
C LEU A 234 10.99 -4.11 -2.45
N ILE A 235 12.09 -4.06 -3.19
CA ILE A 235 13.43 -3.88 -2.65
C ILE A 235 14.06 -2.71 -3.40
N VAL A 236 14.57 -1.74 -2.66
CA VAL A 236 15.32 -0.60 -3.18
C VAL A 236 16.68 -0.60 -2.51
N GLU A 237 17.72 -0.72 -3.33
CA GLU A 237 19.11 -0.72 -2.90
C GLU A 237 19.87 0.41 -3.58
N GLY A 238 20.95 0.88 -2.97
CA GLY A 238 21.81 1.89 -3.57
C GLY A 238 23.25 1.76 -3.13
N THR A 239 24.18 2.26 -3.95
CA THR A 239 25.61 2.29 -3.62
C THR A 239 26.00 3.49 -2.75
N ILE A 240 25.22 4.58 -2.79
CA ILE A 240 25.37 5.69 -1.85
C ILE A 240 24.51 5.42 -0.62
N ASN A 241 25.08 5.63 0.57
CA ASN A 241 24.32 5.69 1.81
C ASN A 241 23.69 7.10 1.94
N PRO A 242 22.38 7.27 1.69
CA PRO A 242 21.74 8.59 1.72
C PRO A 242 21.78 9.22 3.11
N MET A 243 21.96 8.43 4.17
CA MET A 243 22.14 8.94 5.53
C MET A 243 23.51 9.59 5.71
N ALA A 244 24.57 8.98 5.15
CA ALA A 244 25.91 9.56 5.17
C ALA A 244 25.96 10.86 4.36
N GLU A 245 25.26 10.91 3.22
CA GLU A 245 25.16 12.12 2.39
C GLU A 245 24.33 13.23 3.07
N ALA A 246 23.19 12.89 3.68
CA ALA A 246 22.37 13.84 4.45
C ALA A 246 23.11 14.42 5.67
N MET A 247 24.12 13.70 6.19
CA MET A 247 25.02 14.17 7.25
C MET A 247 26.30 14.85 6.73
N GLY A 248 26.34 15.17 5.43
CA GLY A 248 27.44 15.91 4.80
C GLY A 248 28.73 15.10 4.67
N GLY A 249 28.64 13.79 4.55
CA GLY A 249 29.79 12.88 4.39
C GLY A 249 30.69 12.80 5.63
N ARG A 250 30.26 13.33 6.78
CA ARG A 250 31.01 13.25 8.03
C ARG A 250 30.78 11.89 8.67
N GLU A 251 31.88 11.22 9.01
CA GLU A 251 31.84 10.10 9.95
C GLU A 251 31.22 10.60 11.26
N LEU A 252 30.14 9.95 11.68
CA LEU A 252 29.54 10.26 12.99
C LEU A 252 30.57 9.93 14.07
N ASP A 253 30.86 10.91 14.93
CA ASP A 253 31.64 10.63 16.12
C ASP A 253 30.92 9.64 17.04
N ALA A 254 31.66 9.04 17.97
CA ALA A 254 31.14 7.99 18.85
C ALA A 254 29.96 8.47 19.71
N GLU A 255 29.88 9.77 20.01
CA GLU A 255 28.83 10.36 20.84
C GLU A 255 27.53 10.52 20.05
N ALA A 256 27.62 10.99 18.80
CA ALA A 256 26.50 11.05 17.88
C ALA A 256 25.99 9.65 17.49
N LYS A 257 26.90 8.69 17.28
CA LYS A 257 26.54 7.28 17.04
C LYS A 257 25.81 6.67 18.25
N ALA A 258 26.31 6.90 19.46
CA ALA A 258 25.67 6.44 20.69
C ALA A 258 24.30 7.11 20.93
N MET A 259 24.13 8.37 20.53
CA MET A 259 22.85 9.07 20.58
C MET A 259 21.84 8.46 19.58
N MET A 260 22.26 8.19 18.34
CA MET A 260 21.39 7.54 17.33
C MET A 260 20.97 6.13 17.75
N GLU A 261 21.89 5.32 18.28
CA GLU A 261 21.58 3.98 18.80
C GLU A 261 20.63 4.02 20.01
N LYS A 262 20.69 5.08 20.82
CA LYS A 262 19.72 5.32 21.90
C LYS A 262 18.34 5.70 21.36
N MET A 263 18.28 6.40 20.23
CA MET A 263 17.02 6.76 19.55
C MET A 263 16.40 5.60 18.76
N GLY A 264 17.05 4.43 18.71
CA GLY A 264 16.57 3.27 17.95
C GLY A 264 16.89 3.35 16.46
N ILE A 265 17.71 4.30 16.04
CA ILE A 265 18.22 4.44 14.68
C ILE A 265 19.42 3.50 14.57
N THR A 266 19.27 2.38 13.86
CA THR A 266 20.39 1.52 13.51
C THR A 266 21.17 2.12 12.36
N MET A 267 22.44 2.42 12.62
CA MET A 267 23.38 2.79 11.55
C MET A 267 23.49 1.60 10.59
N PRO A 268 23.39 1.82 9.27
CA PRO A 268 23.72 0.77 8.30
C PRO A 268 25.16 0.34 8.55
N GLU A 269 25.40 -0.98 8.54
CA GLU A 269 26.76 -1.49 8.45
C GLU A 269 27.42 -0.88 7.20
N ALA A 270 28.71 -0.56 7.28
CA ALA A 270 29.46 -0.16 6.09
C ALA A 270 29.25 -1.24 5.03
N ALA A 271 28.82 -0.87 3.83
CA ALA A 271 28.68 -1.85 2.77
C ALA A 271 30.08 -2.49 2.57
N PRO A 272 30.16 -3.81 2.36
CA PRO A 272 31.41 -4.41 1.92
C PRO A 272 31.88 -3.65 0.67
N GLU A 273 33.19 -3.52 0.44
CA GLU A 273 33.70 -2.81 -0.74
C GLU A 273 33.02 -3.34 -2.02
N GLY A 274 32.24 -2.48 -2.69
CA GLY A 274 31.45 -2.84 -3.88
C GLY A 274 30.04 -3.40 -3.61
N GLY A 275 29.57 -3.41 -2.36
CA GLY A 275 28.24 -3.87 -1.98
C GLY A 275 27.16 -2.77 -2.06
N HIS A 276 25.90 -3.18 -2.23
CA HIS A 276 24.75 -2.27 -2.21
C HIS A 276 24.18 -2.21 -0.79
N HIS A 277 23.65 -1.05 -0.41
CA HIS A 277 22.89 -0.86 0.82
C HIS A 277 21.40 -1.05 0.57
N ASN A 278 20.72 -1.89 1.37
CA ASN A 278 19.26 -1.91 1.40
C ASN A 278 18.75 -0.58 1.97
N LEU A 279 18.11 0.21 1.13
CA LEU A 279 17.51 1.48 1.52
C LEU A 279 16.10 1.24 2.07
N ILE A 280 15.32 0.45 1.34
CA ILE A 280 13.95 0.07 1.68
C ILE A 280 13.72 -1.36 1.19
N SER A 281 13.24 -2.25 2.07
CA SER A 281 12.54 -3.46 1.65
C SER A 281 11.13 -3.47 2.21
N LEU A 282 10.19 -3.96 1.42
CA LEU A 282 8.79 -4.08 1.75
C LEU A 282 8.31 -5.41 1.22
N THR A 283 7.64 -6.19 2.06
CA THR A 283 6.88 -7.37 1.65
C THR A 283 5.47 -7.23 2.19
N SER A 284 4.50 -7.12 1.30
CA SER A 284 3.08 -7.10 1.64
C SER A 284 2.45 -8.39 1.16
N THR A 285 1.65 -9.06 2.00
CA THR A 285 0.98 -10.32 1.69
C THR A 285 -0.43 -10.30 2.23
N VAL A 286 -1.41 -10.60 1.38
CA VAL A 286 -2.79 -10.85 1.78
C VAL A 286 -2.84 -12.20 2.50
N THR A 287 -3.24 -12.17 3.77
CA THR A 287 -3.31 -13.34 4.64
C THR A 287 -4.71 -13.91 4.74
N LYS A 288 -5.73 -13.13 4.36
CA LYS A 288 -7.13 -13.55 4.33
C LYS A 288 -7.92 -12.76 3.29
N ILE A 289 -8.80 -13.43 2.58
CA ILE A 289 -9.86 -12.83 1.77
C ILE A 289 -11.15 -13.64 1.93
N GLU A 290 -12.25 -12.99 2.27
CA GLU A 290 -13.55 -13.64 2.40
C GLU A 290 -14.69 -12.72 1.94
N GLU A 291 -15.66 -13.29 1.22
CA GLU A 291 -16.96 -12.66 1.02
C GLU A 291 -17.86 -12.96 2.21
N LYS A 292 -18.36 -11.90 2.84
CA LYS A 292 -19.23 -12.01 4.01
C LYS A 292 -20.05 -10.75 4.13
N SER A 293 -21.32 -10.88 4.55
CA SER A 293 -22.11 -9.70 4.89
C SER A 293 -21.51 -8.96 6.09
N ILE A 294 -21.31 -7.66 5.92
CA ILE A 294 -20.74 -6.74 6.90
C ILE A 294 -21.84 -5.79 7.35
N ASP A 295 -21.94 -5.60 8.67
CA ASP A 295 -22.92 -4.68 9.25
C ASP A 295 -22.59 -3.24 8.83
N ASP A 296 -23.59 -2.51 8.34
CA ASP A 296 -23.41 -1.14 7.85
C ASP A 296 -22.86 -0.18 8.93
N SER A 297 -23.05 -0.49 10.22
CA SER A 297 -22.47 0.28 11.34
C SER A 297 -20.94 0.24 11.39
N GLN A 298 -20.29 -0.74 10.75
CA GLN A 298 -18.83 -0.77 10.63
C GLN A 298 -18.28 0.42 9.83
N TYR A 299 -19.11 1.01 8.96
CA TYR A 299 -18.74 2.14 8.10
C TYR A 299 -19.24 3.48 8.62
N GLU A 300 -19.51 3.56 9.92
CA GLU A 300 -19.91 4.77 10.61
C GLU A 300 -18.94 5.05 11.77
N ILE A 301 -18.90 6.31 12.21
CA ILE A 301 -18.09 6.69 13.37
C ILE A 301 -18.63 5.97 14.62
N PRO A 302 -17.81 5.22 15.37
CA PRO A 302 -18.27 4.53 16.55
C PRO A 302 -18.76 5.48 17.65
N GLU A 303 -19.68 5.00 18.48
CA GLU A 303 -20.22 5.79 19.59
C GLU A 303 -19.11 6.28 20.54
N GLY A 304 -19.23 7.54 20.96
CA GLY A 304 -18.29 8.18 21.89
C GLY A 304 -17.05 8.82 21.26
N TYR A 305 -16.87 8.70 19.94
CA TYR A 305 -15.85 9.45 19.22
C TYR A 305 -16.24 10.93 19.07
N LYS A 306 -15.26 11.82 19.21
CA LYS A 306 -15.44 13.28 19.08
C LYS A 306 -14.68 13.84 17.90
N LYS A 307 -15.28 14.78 17.18
CA LYS A 307 -14.59 15.50 16.10
C LYS A 307 -13.47 16.36 16.70
N GLN A 308 -12.27 16.29 16.13
CA GLN A 308 -11.16 17.17 16.46
C GLN A 308 -11.32 18.55 15.82
#